data_AF-A0A933PN43-F1
#
_entry.id   AF-A0A933PN43-F1
#
_cell.length_a   1.000
_cell.length_b   1.000
_cell.length_c   1.000
_cell.angle_alpha   90.00
_cell.angle_beta   90.00
_cell.angle_gamma   90.00
#
_symmetry.space_group_name_H-M   'P 1'
#
loop_
_entity.id
_entity.type
_entity.pdbx_description
1 polymer ?
#
loop_
_entity_poly.entity_id
_entity_poly.type
_entity_poly.pdbx_seq_one_letter_code
_entity_poly.pdbx_strand_id
1 'polypeptide(L)'
;MSVDWKDEPDWAKGNNTARFFVWFSRFEFALKMSNRCKSRNGDAMPDWEKFEKDMGSIFFETHKERCDLKILIDAPPKKQTVEGKKPIWEDKGAPVTDTKSLFKAVRRVRNNLFHGGKYPNGPVREPSRDDKLIAACLLVLELALEHDKEVGRAFLGSLE
;
A
#
# COMPACT_ATOMS: atom_id res chain seq x y z
N MET A 1 -2.17 -11.24 25.59
CA MET A 1 -2.23 -12.12 24.40
C MET A 1 -1.35 -11.46 23.35
N SER A 2 -0.31 -12.14 22.86
CA SER A 2 0.50 -11.61 21.76
C SER A 2 -0.35 -11.67 20.50
N VAL A 3 -0.93 -10.55 20.10
CA VAL A 3 -1.59 -10.48 18.78
C VAL A 3 -0.47 -10.51 17.75
N ASP A 4 -0.23 -11.67 17.16
CA ASP A 4 0.55 -11.75 15.93
C ASP A 4 -0.33 -11.14 14.83
N TRP A 5 0.13 -10.12 14.11
CA TRP A 5 -0.65 -9.60 12.99
C TRP A 5 -0.88 -10.65 11.89
N LYS A 6 -0.21 -11.81 11.97
CA LYS A 6 -0.44 -13.00 11.13
C LYS A 6 -1.71 -13.77 11.52
N ASP A 7 -2.27 -13.54 12.72
CA ASP A 7 -3.56 -14.09 13.12
C ASP A 7 -4.69 -13.27 12.49
N GLU A 8 -5.05 -13.65 11.27
CA GLU A 8 -6.08 -12.97 10.49
C GLU A 8 -7.50 -13.32 10.95
N PRO A 9 -8.40 -12.32 11.06
CA PRO A 9 -9.82 -12.57 11.30
C PRO A 9 -10.45 -13.33 10.13
N ASP A 10 -11.50 -14.10 10.39
CA ASP A 10 -12.10 -15.03 9.41
C ASP A 10 -12.54 -14.36 8.10
N TRP A 11 -12.96 -13.09 8.14
CA TRP A 11 -13.36 -12.34 6.94
C TRP A 11 -12.18 -11.99 6.01
N ALA A 12 -10.94 -12.00 6.52
CA ALA A 12 -9.73 -11.74 5.74
C ALA A 12 -9.19 -12.99 5.04
N LYS A 13 -9.53 -14.18 5.54
CA LYS A 13 -9.05 -15.47 5.00
C LYS A 13 -9.53 -15.67 3.57
N GLY A 14 -8.59 -15.80 2.64
CA GLY A 14 -8.87 -16.02 1.22
C GLY A 14 -9.39 -14.79 0.46
N ASN A 15 -9.50 -13.62 1.11
CA ASN A 15 -9.92 -12.37 0.48
C ASN A 15 -8.86 -11.28 0.64
N ASN A 16 -7.83 -11.34 -0.22
CA ASN A 16 -6.72 -10.38 -0.23
C ASN A 16 -7.18 -8.93 -0.43
N THR A 17 -8.27 -8.71 -1.16
CA THR A 17 -8.84 -7.37 -1.38
C THR A 17 -9.35 -6.77 -0.08
N ALA A 18 -10.23 -7.49 0.64
CA ALA A 18 -10.75 -7.04 1.93
C ALA A 18 -9.62 -6.90 2.95
N ARG A 19 -8.71 -7.88 2.99
CA ARG A 19 -7.52 -7.84 3.86
C ARG A 19 -6.69 -6.59 3.62
N PHE A 20 -6.35 -6.29 2.37
CA PHE A 20 -5.56 -5.11 2.01
C PHE A 20 -6.26 -3.81 2.36
N PHE A 21 -7.57 -3.72 2.14
CA PHE A 21 -8.36 -2.55 2.53
C PHE A 21 -8.22 -2.21 4.03
N VAL A 22 -8.43 -3.21 4.89
CA VAL A 22 -8.36 -3.02 6.35
C VAL A 22 -6.93 -2.81 6.82
N TRP A 23 -5.98 -3.60 6.33
CA TRP A 23 -4.56 -3.45 6.67
C TRP A 23 -4.04 -2.07 6.29
N PHE A 24 -4.34 -1.59 5.07
CA PHE A 24 -3.93 -0.26 4.64
C PHE A 24 -4.53 0.84 5.53
N SER A 25 -5.83 0.75 5.85
CA SER A 25 -6.51 1.73 6.70
C SER A 25 -5.91 1.77 8.12
N ARG A 26 -5.60 0.60 8.68
CA ARG A 26 -4.93 0.49 10.00
C ARG A 26 -3.49 0.94 9.96
N PHE A 27 -2.79 0.74 8.85
CA PHE A 27 -1.45 1.28 8.64
C PHE A 27 -1.49 2.81 8.63
N GLU A 28 -2.44 3.43 7.94
CA GLU A 28 -2.63 4.90 7.97
C GLU A 28 -2.94 5.42 9.39
N PHE A 29 -3.72 4.66 10.17
CA PHE A 29 -3.92 4.97 11.59
C PHE A 29 -2.61 4.87 12.38
N ALA A 30 -1.87 3.77 12.22
CA ALA A 30 -0.60 3.52 12.92
C ALA A 30 0.44 4.61 12.62
N LEU A 31 0.53 5.09 11.37
CA LEU A 31 1.37 6.23 11.02
C LEU A 31 1.01 7.48 11.85
N LYS A 32 -0.28 7.80 11.95
CA LYS A 32 -0.73 8.97 12.72
C LYS A 32 -0.39 8.83 14.20
N MET A 33 -0.54 7.64 14.76
CA MET A 33 -0.26 7.36 16.18
C MET A 33 1.23 7.23 16.51
N SER A 34 2.09 7.13 15.50
CA SER A 34 3.55 7.03 15.62
C SER A 34 4.26 8.30 15.14
N ASN A 35 3.70 9.47 15.46
CA ASN A 35 4.28 10.79 15.14
C ASN A 35 4.53 11.04 13.63
N ARG A 36 3.87 10.30 12.74
CA ARG A 36 3.86 10.50 11.28
C ARG A 36 2.46 10.97 10.87
N CYS A 37 2.05 12.08 11.47
CA CYS A 37 0.78 12.76 11.24
C CYS A 37 1.03 14.16 10.69
N LYS A 38 0.22 14.60 9.73
CA LYS A 38 0.21 15.98 9.22
C LYS A 38 -1.21 16.52 9.15
N SER A 39 -1.36 17.84 9.22
CA SER A 39 -2.65 18.49 9.04
C SER A 39 -2.86 18.89 7.58
N ARG A 40 -4.06 18.68 7.06
CA ARG A 40 -4.54 19.29 5.82
C ARG A 40 -5.92 19.90 6.09
N ASN A 41 -6.03 21.22 6.03
CA ASN A 41 -7.26 21.96 6.34
C ASN A 41 -7.83 21.65 7.75
N GLY A 42 -6.97 21.35 8.73
CA GLY A 42 -7.39 20.95 10.08
C GLY A 42 -7.53 19.44 10.27
N ASP A 43 -7.68 18.66 9.20
CA ASP A 43 -7.83 17.21 9.27
C ASP A 43 -6.50 16.49 9.50
N ALA A 44 -6.51 15.48 10.37
CA ALA A 44 -5.36 14.63 10.65
C ALA A 44 -5.15 13.57 9.56
N MET A 45 -4.03 13.69 8.84
CA MET A 45 -3.66 12.84 7.71
C MET A 45 -2.37 12.05 8.02
N PRO A 46 -2.23 10.81 7.52
CA PRO A 46 -0.97 10.09 7.60
C PRO A 46 0.11 10.80 6.79
N ASP A 47 1.28 11.00 7.40
CA ASP A 47 2.43 11.62 6.75
C ASP A 47 3.34 10.57 6.11
N TRP A 48 2.88 10.07 4.96
CA TRP A 48 3.61 9.12 4.14
C TRP A 48 5.00 9.62 3.70
N GLU A 49 5.19 10.93 3.51
CA GLU A 49 6.49 11.47 3.07
C GLU A 49 7.53 11.40 4.19
N LYS A 50 7.12 11.72 5.42
CA LYS A 50 7.95 11.52 6.61
C LYS A 50 8.27 10.04 6.81
N PHE A 51 7.25 9.18 6.73
CA PHE A 51 7.45 7.73 6.84
C PHE A 51 8.44 7.18 5.80
N GLU A 52 8.27 7.53 4.52
CA GLU A 52 9.17 7.10 3.43
C GLU A 52 10.61 7.56 3.65
N LYS A 53 10.80 8.76 4.22
CA LYS A 53 12.12 9.28 4.57
C LYS A 53 12.74 8.52 5.73
N ASP A 54 11.97 8.27 6.78
CA ASP A 54 12.43 7.59 8.01
C ASP A 54 12.82 6.13 7.73
N MET A 55 12.14 5.45 6.82
CA MET A 55 12.47 4.09 6.35
C MET A 55 13.83 4.00 5.63
N GLY A 56 14.31 5.11 5.06
CA GLY A 56 15.58 5.18 4.35
C GLY A 56 15.66 4.31 3.09
N SER A 57 16.80 4.36 2.39
CA SER A 57 17.04 3.56 1.18
C SER A 57 17.26 2.08 1.48
N ILE A 58 17.76 1.75 2.69
CA ILE A 58 18.08 0.39 3.10
C ILE A 58 16.87 -0.55 2.99
N PHE A 59 15.67 -0.05 3.26
CA PHE A 59 14.45 -0.83 3.14
C PHE A 59 14.24 -1.33 1.70
N PHE A 60 14.34 -0.45 0.71
CA PHE A 60 14.17 -0.87 -0.68
C PHE A 60 15.31 -1.80 -1.13
N GLU A 61 16.56 -1.46 -0.83
CA GLU A 61 17.72 -2.26 -1.22
C GLU A 61 17.67 -3.68 -0.65
N THR A 62 17.14 -3.85 0.57
CA THR A 62 16.98 -5.15 1.22
C THR A 62 15.94 -6.04 0.51
N HIS A 63 14.90 -5.45 -0.09
CA HIS A 63 13.73 -6.19 -0.57
C HIS A 63 13.52 -6.18 -2.09
N LYS A 64 14.24 -5.34 -2.85
CA LYS A 64 14.05 -5.15 -4.30
C LYS A 64 14.26 -6.42 -5.16
N GLU A 65 14.98 -7.41 -4.64
CA GLU A 65 15.23 -8.68 -5.33
C GLU A 65 14.24 -9.79 -4.99
N ARG A 66 13.28 -9.55 -4.08
CA ARG A 66 12.29 -10.57 -3.75
C ARG A 66 11.32 -10.78 -4.91
N CYS A 67 11.11 -12.05 -5.29
CA CYS A 67 10.27 -12.43 -6.42
C CYS A 67 8.80 -12.03 -6.24
N ASP A 68 8.32 -12.08 -5.00
CA ASP A 68 6.97 -11.69 -4.57
C ASP A 68 6.70 -10.17 -4.73
N LEU A 69 7.74 -9.33 -4.79
CA LEU A 69 7.65 -7.89 -5.01
C LEU A 69 7.87 -7.45 -6.46
N LYS A 70 8.44 -8.31 -7.32
CA LYS A 70 8.80 -7.96 -8.70
C LYS A 70 7.60 -7.45 -9.51
N ILE A 71 6.38 -7.95 -9.27
CA ILE A 71 5.19 -7.45 -9.96
C ILE A 71 4.92 -5.96 -9.68
N LEU A 72 5.24 -5.49 -8.46
CA LEU A 72 5.07 -4.09 -8.08
C LEU A 72 6.21 -3.21 -8.62
N ILE A 73 7.41 -3.80 -8.76
CA ILE A 73 8.63 -3.11 -9.19
C ILE A 73 8.71 -2.99 -10.72
N ASP A 74 8.57 -4.12 -11.42
CA ASP A 74 8.79 -4.23 -12.86
C ASP A 74 7.55 -3.84 -13.68
N ALA A 75 6.36 -4.03 -13.10
CA ALA A 75 5.09 -3.76 -13.75
C ALA A 75 4.14 -2.93 -12.85
N PRO A 76 4.56 -1.73 -12.42
CA PRO A 76 3.84 -0.94 -11.41
C PRO A 76 2.40 -0.61 -11.81
N PRO A 77 1.52 -0.33 -10.83
CA PRO A 77 0.13 -0.02 -11.09
C PRO A 77 -0.01 1.22 -11.97
N LYS A 78 -0.95 1.15 -12.92
CA LYS A 78 -1.37 2.29 -13.74
C LYS A 78 -1.82 3.44 -12.84
N LYS A 79 -1.57 4.67 -13.30
CA LYS A 79 -1.93 5.88 -12.59
C LYS A 79 -3.15 6.50 -13.26
N GLN A 80 -4.17 6.83 -12.47
CA GLN A 80 -5.25 7.68 -12.94
C GLN A 80 -4.80 9.14 -12.84
N THR A 81 -4.81 9.85 -13.96
CA THR A 81 -4.51 11.27 -14.06
C THR A 81 -5.69 12.02 -14.67
N VAL A 82 -5.59 13.34 -14.79
CA VAL A 82 -6.66 14.18 -15.30
C VAL A 82 -6.20 14.81 -16.61
N GLU A 83 -6.98 14.61 -17.67
CA GLU A 83 -6.86 15.34 -18.92
C GLU A 83 -8.10 16.23 -19.09
N GLY A 84 -7.89 17.55 -19.01
CA GLY A 84 -8.98 18.52 -18.91
C GLY A 84 -9.82 18.32 -17.65
N LYS A 85 -11.03 17.77 -17.78
CA LYS A 85 -11.94 17.44 -16.66
C LYS A 85 -12.24 15.94 -16.58
N LYS A 86 -11.57 15.10 -17.37
CA LYS A 86 -11.83 13.66 -17.43
C LYS A 86 -10.70 12.86 -16.78
N PRO A 87 -11.01 11.80 -16.02
CA PRO A 87 -10.00 10.87 -15.55
C PRO A 87 -9.49 10.03 -16.73
N ILE A 88 -8.18 9.99 -16.90
CA ILE A 88 -7.48 9.15 -17.88
C ILE A 88 -6.52 8.20 -17.17
N TRP A 89 -6.17 7.11 -17.84
CA TRP A 89 -5.21 6.12 -17.32
C TRP A 89 -3.88 6.23 -18.06
N GLU A 90 -2.81 6.46 -17.32
CA GLU A 90 -1.44 6.34 -17.83
C GLU A 90 -1.04 4.85 -17.78
N ASP A 91 -0.79 4.27 -18.95
CA ASP A 91 -0.50 2.84 -19.12
C ASP A 91 0.83 2.43 -18.47
N LYS A 92 1.81 3.34 -18.38
CA LYS A 92 3.05 3.12 -17.65
C LYS A 92 2.95 3.74 -16.27
N GLY A 93 2.87 2.88 -15.24
CA GLY A 93 3.10 3.33 -13.87
C GLY A 93 4.50 3.93 -13.73
N ALA A 94 4.65 4.90 -12.82
CA ALA A 94 5.97 5.45 -12.50
C ALA A 94 6.92 4.33 -12.05
N PRO A 95 8.21 4.33 -12.47
CA PRO A 95 9.19 3.34 -12.04
C PRO A 95 9.29 3.25 -10.52
N VAL A 96 9.54 2.05 -10.02
CA VAL A 96 9.84 1.79 -8.61
C VAL A 96 11.34 1.53 -8.49
N THR A 97 12.06 2.51 -7.96
CA THR A 97 13.53 2.52 -7.90
C THR A 97 14.07 2.83 -6.50
N ASP A 98 13.19 3.11 -5.55
CA ASP A 98 13.53 3.48 -4.18
C ASP A 98 12.33 3.24 -3.24
N THR A 99 12.56 3.41 -1.93
CA THR A 99 11.54 3.25 -0.88
C THR A 99 10.32 4.16 -1.12
N LYS A 100 10.56 5.39 -1.57
CA LYS A 100 9.52 6.38 -1.84
C LYS A 100 8.59 5.95 -2.97
N SER A 101 9.15 5.51 -4.09
CA SER A 101 8.42 5.03 -5.26
C SER A 101 7.70 3.71 -4.98
N LEU A 102 8.27 2.84 -4.13
CA LEU A 102 7.60 1.63 -3.66
C LEU A 102 6.32 1.94 -2.87
N PHE A 103 6.38 2.80 -1.86
CA PHE A 103 5.17 3.17 -1.09
C PHE A 103 4.19 4.02 -1.91
N LYS A 104 4.66 4.82 -2.87
CA LYS A 104 3.77 5.44 -3.88
C LYS A 104 3.03 4.40 -4.71
N ALA A 105 3.67 3.30 -5.09
CA ALA A 105 3.03 2.22 -5.82
C ALA A 105 1.96 1.54 -4.97
N VAL A 106 2.23 1.25 -3.69
CA VAL A 106 1.24 0.69 -2.75
C VAL A 106 0.00 1.60 -2.62
N ARG A 107 0.22 2.90 -2.41
CA ARG A 107 -0.87 3.90 -2.35
C ARG A 107 -1.68 3.97 -3.65
N ARG A 108 -1.04 3.74 -4.79
CA ARG A 108 -1.71 3.71 -6.09
C ARG A 108 -2.54 2.43 -6.28
N VAL A 109 -2.06 1.26 -5.85
CA VAL A 109 -2.88 0.04 -5.82
C VAL A 109 -4.13 0.27 -4.99
N ARG A 110 -3.97 0.87 -3.81
CA ARG A 110 -5.08 1.27 -2.94
C ARG A 110 -6.07 2.20 -3.63
N ASN A 111 -5.61 3.27 -4.27
CA ASN A 111 -6.50 4.17 -5.01
C ASN A 111 -7.21 3.46 -6.18
N ASN A 112 -6.51 2.60 -6.91
CA ASN A 112 -7.08 1.84 -8.02
C ASN A 112 -8.16 0.86 -7.53
N LEU A 113 -7.99 0.27 -6.35
CA LEU A 113 -8.95 -0.64 -5.73
C LEU A 113 -10.25 0.09 -5.36
N PHE A 114 -10.16 1.29 -4.78
CA PHE A 114 -11.33 2.07 -4.33
C PHE A 114 -12.17 2.68 -5.44
N HIS A 115 -11.52 3.12 -6.52
CA HIS A 115 -12.19 3.91 -7.54
C HIS A 115 -12.74 3.08 -8.71
N GLY A 116 -12.59 1.75 -8.66
CA GLY A 116 -13.32 0.79 -9.50
C GLY A 116 -13.19 0.96 -11.03
N GLY A 117 -12.32 1.86 -11.48
CA GLY A 117 -12.40 2.44 -12.83
C GLY A 117 -11.40 1.88 -13.83
N LYS A 118 -10.76 0.74 -13.54
CA LYS A 118 -9.67 0.22 -14.41
C LYS A 118 -10.14 -0.04 -15.85
N TYR A 119 -11.44 -0.16 -16.10
CA TYR A 119 -11.97 -0.48 -17.43
C TYR A 119 -13.34 0.20 -17.68
N PRO A 120 -13.40 1.45 -18.17
CA PRO A 120 -14.65 2.01 -18.69
C PRO A 120 -15.18 1.27 -19.95
N ASN A 121 -14.39 0.38 -20.56
CA ASN A 121 -14.68 -0.23 -21.87
C ASN A 121 -14.68 -1.78 -21.89
N GLY A 122 -14.85 -2.48 -20.77
CA GLY A 122 -15.03 -3.95 -20.80
C GLY A 122 -14.52 -4.72 -19.58
N PRO A 123 -14.72 -6.05 -19.54
CA PRO A 123 -14.43 -6.88 -18.37
C PRO A 123 -12.94 -6.91 -17.99
N VAL A 124 -12.68 -7.29 -16.74
CA VAL A 124 -11.35 -7.42 -16.14
C VAL A 124 -10.48 -8.32 -17.02
N ARG A 125 -9.53 -7.73 -17.75
CA ARG A 125 -8.65 -8.49 -18.66
C ARG A 125 -7.73 -9.46 -17.90
N GLU A 126 -7.37 -9.16 -16.65
CA GLU A 126 -6.44 -9.97 -15.85
C GLU A 126 -6.73 -9.89 -14.33
N PRO A 127 -7.75 -10.59 -13.81
CA PRO A 127 -8.03 -10.65 -12.37
C PRO A 127 -6.80 -11.11 -11.56
N SER A 128 -6.04 -12.05 -12.13
CA SER A 128 -4.83 -12.61 -11.53
C SER A 128 -3.70 -11.60 -11.35
N ARG A 129 -3.65 -10.50 -12.12
CA ARG A 129 -2.63 -9.45 -11.96
C ARG A 129 -2.95 -8.55 -10.77
N ASP A 130 -4.23 -8.22 -10.59
CA ASP A 130 -4.66 -7.35 -9.50
C ASP A 130 -4.48 -8.06 -8.15
N ASP A 131 -4.80 -9.35 -8.07
CA ASP A 131 -4.54 -10.15 -6.87
C ASP A 131 -3.04 -10.23 -6.53
N LYS A 132 -2.17 -10.40 -7.54
CA LYS A 132 -0.71 -10.38 -7.35
C LYS A 132 -0.19 -9.03 -6.85
N LEU A 133 -0.70 -7.92 -7.40
CA LEU A 133 -0.36 -6.58 -6.93
C LEU A 133 -0.80 -6.34 -5.49
N ILE A 134 -2.01 -6.79 -5.14
CA ILE A 134 -2.54 -6.68 -3.78
C ILE A 134 -1.71 -7.52 -2.80
N ALA A 135 -1.38 -8.76 -3.16
CA ALA A 135 -0.52 -9.62 -2.35
C ALA A 135 0.87 -9.00 -2.14
N ALA A 136 1.48 -8.45 -3.19
CA ALA A 136 2.76 -7.74 -3.07
C ALA A 136 2.65 -6.51 -2.15
N CYS A 137 1.54 -5.76 -2.24
CA CYS A 137 1.30 -4.61 -1.36
C CYS A 137 1.12 -5.00 0.11
N LEU A 138 0.39 -6.08 0.40
CA LEU A 138 0.27 -6.63 1.75
C LEU A 138 1.65 -7.00 2.31
N LEU A 139 2.47 -7.68 1.52
CA LEU A 139 3.82 -8.02 1.93
C LEU A 139 4.70 -6.78 2.20
N VAL A 140 4.63 -5.75 1.35
CA VAL A 140 5.36 -4.49 1.61
C VAL A 140 4.94 -3.87 2.94
N LEU A 141 3.64 -3.84 3.25
CA LEU A 141 3.14 -3.32 4.53
C LEU A 141 3.61 -4.18 5.70
N GLU A 142 3.58 -5.51 5.58
CA GLU A 142 4.08 -6.44 6.61
C GLU A 142 5.58 -6.20 6.91
N LEU A 143 6.42 -6.18 5.87
CA LEU A 143 7.85 -5.93 5.99
C LEU A 143 8.13 -4.55 6.60
N ALA A 144 7.30 -3.56 6.27
CA ALA A 144 7.41 -2.22 6.84
C ALA A 144 7.10 -2.20 8.35
N LEU A 145 6.08 -2.94 8.80
CA LEU A 145 5.77 -3.09 10.23
C LEU A 145 6.88 -3.85 10.98
N GLU A 146 7.51 -4.84 10.32
CA GLU A 146 8.66 -5.54 10.87
C GLU A 146 9.89 -4.63 11.03
N HIS A 147 10.13 -3.74 10.05
CA HIS A 147 11.25 -2.82 10.05
C HIS A 147 11.07 -1.66 11.04
N ASP A 148 9.89 -1.02 11.02
CA ASP A 148 9.57 0.13 11.88
C ASP A 148 8.76 -0.32 13.10
N LYS A 149 9.47 -0.63 14.19
CA LYS A 149 8.85 -1.15 15.42
C LYS A 149 7.88 -0.18 16.08
N GLU A 150 8.01 1.13 15.84
CA GLU A 150 7.09 2.12 16.40
C GLU A 150 5.74 2.05 15.68
N VAL A 151 5.77 2.08 14.33
CA VAL A 151 4.56 1.88 13.51
C VAL A 151 3.96 0.49 13.77
N GLY A 152 4.80 -0.54 13.85
CA GLY A 152 4.40 -1.90 14.19
C GLY A 152 3.61 -2.00 15.49
N ARG A 153 4.11 -1.37 16.57
CA ARG A 153 3.41 -1.34 17.86
C ARG A 153 2.07 -0.60 17.78
N ALA A 154 2.03 0.57 17.12
CA ALA A 154 0.79 1.32 16.94
C ALA A 154 -0.25 0.54 16.10
N PHE A 155 0.22 -0.22 15.11
CA PHE A 155 -0.62 -1.08 14.28
C PHE A 155 -1.23 -2.24 15.08
N LEU A 156 -0.44 -2.89 15.95
CA LEU A 156 -0.92 -3.95 16.83
C LEU A 156 -1.88 -3.43 17.90
N GLY A 157 -1.58 -2.28 18.51
CA GLY A 157 -2.49 -1.65 19.49
C GLY A 157 -3.84 -1.22 18.90
N SER A 158 -3.98 -1.17 17.56
CA SER A 158 -5.27 -0.97 16.89
C SER A 158 -6.10 -2.24 16.69
N LEU A 159 -5.60 -3.41 17.13
CA LEU A 159 -6.32 -4.70 17.11
C LEU A 159 -7.16 -4.95 18.35
N GLU A 160 -6.83 -4.26 19.44
CA GLU A 160 -7.53 -4.33 20.73
C GLU A 160 -8.74 -3.39 20.74
#